data_AF-A0AAU2ZRL6-F1
#
_entry.id   AF-A0AAU2ZRL6-F1
#
_cell.length_a   1.000
_cell.length_b   1.000
_cell.length_c   1.000
_cell.angle_alpha   90.00
_cell.angle_beta   90.00
_cell.angle_gamma   90.00
#
_symmetry.space_group_name_H-M   'P 1'
#
loop_
_entity.id
_entity.type
_entity.pdbx_description
1 polymer ?
#
loop_
_entity_poly.entity_id
_entity_poly.type
_entity_poly.pdbx_seq_one_letter_code
_entity_poly.pdbx_strand_id
1 'polypeptide(L)'
;MTGAGTMRRWIKVAVAAAAVLGLGGYIAEPYAQDWWLVGRACDGALPRDSVAQLTPDDAQFTKGESHGVPELGFYGCSLSYDGDHTEDVAMIGMAAYTGRDDQDREFKRVFTEGGFEQQMVLSGGLPGIVDGYGVIRIVTPCPALGKDTEGRPRKMLVRIGMSRNVDRSASGAVYRTALALADSASKKLGCGARPLKTPQRTNGFDSEERWRRAVSPAKAEGTGCDWMAGAGLAKSEGWRLVAEANDTAPTSSCRLRTDGGDGAYRAGMTFGAWYGDWSNRLTASDDNGERRPLTAAARCDGEAANFALDATKDTPGIDKADRRHLLREFAEDQVRRRGCSGLRFF
;
A
#
# COMPACT_ATOMS: atom_id res chain seq x y z
N MET A 1 -56.76 -8.80 55.92
CA MET A 1 -56.61 -9.22 54.50
C MET A 1 -55.99 -8.06 53.72
N THR A 2 -54.66 -7.93 53.70
CA THR A 2 -53.96 -6.82 53.00
C THR A 2 -52.54 -7.21 52.53
N GLY A 3 -52.30 -8.49 52.24
CA GLY A 3 -50.96 -8.99 51.85
C GLY A 3 -50.81 -9.41 50.38
N ALA A 4 -51.91 -9.69 49.67
CA ALA A 4 -51.86 -10.33 48.36
C ALA A 4 -51.59 -9.36 47.18
N GLY A 5 -51.99 -8.08 47.30
CA GLY A 5 -51.84 -7.09 46.22
C GLY A 5 -50.40 -6.61 46.02
N THR A 6 -49.64 -6.48 47.10
CA THR A 6 -48.27 -5.96 47.10
C THR A 6 -47.30 -6.97 46.48
N MET A 7 -47.43 -8.26 46.85
CA MET A 7 -46.57 -9.34 46.35
C MET A 7 -46.73 -9.54 44.83
N ARG A 8 -47.97 -9.46 44.32
CA ARG A 8 -48.29 -9.57 42.89
C ARG A 8 -47.72 -8.41 42.06
N ARG A 9 -47.57 -7.22 42.66
CA ARG A 9 -46.98 -6.03 42.03
C ARG A 9 -45.45 -6.14 41.94
N TRP A 10 -44.80 -6.65 42.98
CA TRP A 10 -43.34 -6.90 42.98
C TRP A 10 -42.92 -7.98 41.98
N ILE A 11 -43.70 -9.05 41.83
CA ILE A 11 -43.45 -10.09 40.82
C ILE A 11 -43.52 -9.50 39.39
N LYS A 12 -44.51 -8.65 39.10
CA LYS A 12 -44.61 -8.00 37.78
C LYS A 12 -43.44 -7.07 37.48
N VAL A 13 -42.96 -6.33 38.48
CA VAL A 13 -41.79 -5.45 38.34
C VAL A 13 -40.52 -6.28 38.11
N ALA A 14 -40.33 -7.38 38.85
CA ALA A 14 -39.18 -8.25 38.66
C ALA A 14 -39.17 -8.93 37.28
N VAL A 15 -40.33 -9.41 36.81
CA VAL A 15 -40.47 -10.00 35.47
C VAL A 15 -40.23 -8.96 34.37
N ALA A 16 -40.76 -7.74 34.53
CA ALA A 16 -40.53 -6.66 33.57
C ALA A 16 -39.05 -6.24 33.54
N ALA A 17 -38.40 -6.14 34.70
CA ALA A 17 -36.96 -5.84 34.78
C ALA A 17 -36.12 -6.96 34.15
N ALA A 18 -36.44 -8.23 34.41
CA ALA A 18 -35.77 -9.36 33.79
C ALA A 18 -35.97 -9.39 32.27
N ALA A 19 -37.17 -9.06 31.78
CA ALA A 19 -37.45 -8.96 30.34
C ALA A 19 -36.66 -7.81 29.69
N VAL A 20 -36.62 -6.63 30.32
CA VAL A 20 -35.85 -5.48 29.82
C VAL A 20 -34.34 -5.75 29.85
N LEU A 21 -33.82 -6.39 30.90
CA LEU A 21 -32.42 -6.78 30.98
C LEU A 21 -32.08 -7.90 29.99
N GLY A 22 -33.00 -8.84 29.77
CA GLY A 22 -32.84 -9.90 28.77
C GLY A 22 -32.84 -9.35 27.35
N LEU A 23 -33.78 -8.47 27.00
CA LEU A 23 -33.84 -7.78 25.72
C LEU A 23 -32.64 -6.85 25.51
N GLY A 24 -32.27 -6.07 26.52
CA GLY A 24 -31.10 -5.19 26.47
C GLY A 24 -29.78 -5.97 26.35
N GLY A 25 -29.66 -7.09 27.06
CA GLY A 25 -28.52 -8.01 26.95
C GLY A 25 -28.42 -8.63 25.56
N TYR A 26 -29.53 -9.12 25.01
CA TYR A 26 -29.59 -9.71 23.67
C TYR A 26 -29.22 -8.71 22.57
N ILE A 27 -29.66 -7.45 22.70
CA ILE A 27 -29.31 -6.39 21.74
C ILE A 27 -27.84 -5.97 21.87
N ALA A 28 -27.27 -5.97 23.09
CA ALA A 28 -25.90 -5.53 23.34
C ALA A 28 -24.83 -6.62 23.11
N GLU A 29 -25.21 -7.89 23.16
CA GLU A 29 -24.31 -9.05 22.98
C GLU A 29 -23.48 -9.00 21.68
N PRO A 30 -24.05 -8.79 20.47
CA PRO A 30 -23.26 -8.74 19.24
C PRO A 30 -22.25 -7.59 19.25
N TYR A 31 -22.63 -6.41 19.76
CA TYR A 31 -21.72 -5.26 19.86
C TYR A 31 -20.57 -5.51 20.85
N ALA A 32 -20.83 -6.19 21.97
CA ALA A 32 -19.80 -6.54 22.94
C ALA A 32 -18.82 -7.58 22.36
N GLN A 33 -19.32 -8.54 21.59
CA GLN A 33 -18.51 -9.54 20.90
C GLN A 33 -17.62 -8.90 19.83
N ASP A 34 -18.17 -8.03 19.00
CA ASP A 34 -17.41 -7.26 17.99
C ASP A 34 -16.31 -6.42 18.64
N TRP A 35 -16.66 -5.67 19.68
CA TRP A 35 -15.71 -4.81 20.39
C TRP A 35 -14.55 -5.58 21.01
N TRP A 36 -14.83 -6.79 21.50
CA TRP A 36 -13.85 -7.71 22.06
C TRP A 36 -12.98 -8.34 20.98
N LEU A 37 -13.58 -8.80 19.87
CA LEU A 37 -12.87 -9.40 18.74
C LEU A 37 -11.91 -8.40 18.10
N VAL A 38 -12.39 -7.20 17.77
CA VAL A 38 -11.55 -6.12 17.23
C VAL A 38 -10.43 -5.76 18.21
N GLY A 39 -10.71 -5.74 19.51
CA GLY A 39 -9.72 -5.41 20.54
C GLY A 39 -8.61 -6.45 20.71
N ARG A 40 -8.80 -7.69 20.22
CA ARG A 40 -7.80 -8.78 20.31
C ARG A 40 -7.18 -9.15 18.98
N ALA A 41 -7.90 -8.94 17.88
CA ALA A 41 -7.42 -9.25 16.55
C ALA A 41 -6.08 -8.54 16.26
N CYS A 42 -5.20 -9.22 15.53
CA CYS A 42 -3.84 -8.75 15.26
C CYS A 42 -3.09 -8.35 16.54
N ASP A 43 -3.22 -9.16 17.61
CA ASP A 43 -2.63 -8.90 18.93
C ASP A 43 -3.01 -7.53 19.53
N GLY A 44 -4.23 -7.05 19.24
CA GLY A 44 -4.73 -5.76 19.71
C GLY A 44 -4.13 -4.55 18.98
N ALA A 45 -3.53 -4.75 17.81
CA ALA A 45 -2.95 -3.66 17.01
C ALA A 45 -4.00 -2.79 16.31
N LEU A 46 -5.22 -3.27 16.13
CA LEU A 46 -6.24 -2.59 15.34
C LEU A 46 -6.84 -1.38 16.08
N PRO A 47 -6.75 -0.15 15.52
CA PRO A 47 -7.37 1.01 16.14
C PRO A 47 -8.89 0.95 15.97
N ARG A 48 -9.63 0.80 17.08
CA ARG A 48 -11.09 0.59 17.09
C ARG A 48 -11.86 1.62 16.26
N ASP A 49 -11.59 2.90 16.46
CA ASP A 49 -12.29 3.98 15.73
C ASP A 49 -12.01 3.93 14.22
N SER A 50 -10.83 3.46 13.82
CA SER A 50 -10.48 3.28 12.40
C SER A 50 -11.16 2.03 11.86
N VAL A 51 -11.20 0.92 12.62
CA VAL A 51 -11.93 -0.28 12.20
C VAL A 51 -13.41 0.04 12.01
N ALA A 52 -14.05 0.72 12.96
CA ALA A 52 -15.46 1.12 12.86
C ALA A 52 -15.77 1.99 11.63
N GLN A 53 -14.84 2.87 11.22
CA GLN A 53 -14.98 3.68 9.98
C GLN A 53 -14.85 2.85 8.69
N LEU A 54 -14.19 1.69 8.76
CA LEU A 54 -13.91 0.82 7.61
C LEU A 54 -14.92 -0.33 7.51
N THR A 55 -15.59 -0.67 8.61
CA THR A 55 -16.58 -1.74 8.69
C THR A 55 -17.80 -1.38 7.85
N PRO A 56 -18.22 -2.24 6.91
CA PRO A 56 -19.50 -2.07 6.23
C PRO A 56 -20.65 -1.98 7.24
N ASP A 57 -21.72 -1.27 6.88
CA ASP A 57 -22.92 -1.23 7.70
C ASP A 57 -23.43 -2.66 7.98
N ASP A 58 -23.86 -2.91 9.22
CA ASP A 58 -24.38 -4.18 9.72
C ASP A 58 -23.42 -5.40 9.70
N ALA A 59 -22.14 -5.22 9.36
CA ALA A 59 -21.16 -6.30 9.41
C ALA A 59 -20.83 -6.72 10.86
N GLN A 60 -20.97 -8.02 11.15
CA GLN A 60 -20.62 -8.62 12.44
C GLN A 60 -19.32 -9.39 12.34
N PHE A 61 -18.38 -9.12 13.26
CA PHE A 61 -17.10 -9.79 13.26
C PHE A 61 -17.24 -11.22 13.80
N THR A 62 -16.71 -12.16 13.03
CA THR A 62 -16.79 -13.59 13.37
C THR A 62 -15.46 -14.10 13.91
N LYS A 63 -14.35 -13.55 13.42
CA LYS A 63 -13.03 -14.16 13.62
C LYS A 63 -11.88 -13.16 13.59
N GLY A 64 -10.94 -13.32 14.53
CA GLY A 64 -9.65 -12.65 14.51
C GLY A 64 -8.53 -13.65 14.79
N GLU A 65 -7.53 -13.72 13.91
CA GLU A 65 -6.42 -14.65 14.03
C GLU A 65 -5.08 -13.93 14.02
N SER A 66 -4.10 -14.50 14.71
CA SER A 66 -2.70 -14.10 14.62
C SER A 66 -1.85 -15.36 14.67
N HIS A 67 -0.87 -15.43 13.79
CA HIS A 67 0.04 -16.55 13.67
C HIS A 67 1.39 -16.05 13.20
N GLY A 68 2.45 -16.80 13.42
CA GLY A 68 3.78 -16.37 13.01
C GLY A 68 4.84 -17.34 13.48
N VAL A 69 5.99 -17.25 12.84
CA VAL A 69 7.21 -17.95 13.23
C VAL A 69 8.31 -16.89 13.21
N PRO A 70 8.52 -16.16 14.31
CA PRO A 70 9.47 -15.04 14.37
C PRO A 70 10.90 -15.44 13.97
N GLU A 71 11.29 -16.69 14.24
CA GLU A 71 12.60 -17.25 13.87
C GLU A 71 12.77 -17.35 12.35
N LEU A 72 11.66 -17.55 11.62
CA LEU A 72 11.61 -17.50 10.16
C LEU A 72 11.30 -16.09 9.63
N GLY A 73 11.17 -15.11 10.52
CA GLY A 73 10.90 -13.73 10.14
C GLY A 73 9.49 -13.50 9.62
N PHE A 74 8.52 -14.31 10.03
CA PHE A 74 7.14 -14.23 9.55
C PHE A 74 6.13 -13.95 10.66
N TYR A 75 5.23 -13.01 10.41
CA TYR A 75 4.07 -12.72 11.26
C TYR A 75 2.86 -12.42 10.38
N GLY A 76 1.72 -12.99 10.71
CA GLY A 76 0.46 -12.82 10.00
C GLY A 76 -0.70 -12.59 10.96
N CYS A 77 -1.69 -11.83 10.52
CA CYS A 77 -2.94 -11.69 11.25
C CYS A 77 -4.10 -11.39 10.31
N SER A 78 -5.31 -11.64 10.78
CA SER A 78 -6.54 -11.33 10.05
C SER A 78 -7.69 -10.97 10.99
N LEU A 79 -8.64 -10.23 10.44
CA LEU A 79 -9.96 -9.96 11.01
C LEU A 79 -11.00 -10.20 9.92
N SER A 80 -12.01 -11.01 10.21
CA SER A 80 -13.08 -11.37 9.29
C SER A 80 -14.45 -11.07 9.89
N TYR A 81 -15.42 -10.81 9.01
CA TYR A 81 -16.83 -10.61 9.33
C TYR A 81 -17.70 -11.59 8.55
N ASP A 82 -18.95 -11.75 8.99
CA ASP A 82 -19.90 -12.64 8.34
C ASP A 82 -20.24 -12.15 6.92
N GLY A 83 -20.23 -13.07 5.95
CA GLY A 83 -20.57 -12.80 4.55
C GLY A 83 -21.96 -13.30 4.17
N ASP A 84 -22.33 -13.19 2.89
CA ASP A 84 -23.57 -13.79 2.38
C ASP A 84 -23.47 -15.34 2.42
N HIS A 85 -23.88 -15.91 3.55
CA HIS A 85 -24.40 -17.26 3.80
C HIS A 85 -23.52 -18.51 3.66
N THR A 86 -22.22 -18.45 3.31
CA THR A 86 -21.36 -19.66 3.39
C THR A 86 -19.90 -19.49 3.81
N GLU A 87 -19.29 -18.30 3.78
CA GLU A 87 -17.87 -18.12 4.16
C GLU A 87 -17.61 -16.75 4.82
N ASP A 88 -16.74 -16.74 5.84
CA ASP A 88 -16.22 -15.52 6.47
C ASP A 88 -15.51 -14.63 5.43
N VAL A 89 -15.84 -13.34 5.39
CA VAL A 89 -15.17 -12.36 4.54
C VAL A 89 -14.03 -11.72 5.30
N ALA A 90 -12.80 -11.89 4.82
CA ALA A 90 -11.63 -11.21 5.38
C ALA A 90 -11.77 -9.69 5.23
N MET A 91 -12.02 -8.98 6.34
CA MET A 91 -12.03 -7.52 6.40
C MET A 91 -10.62 -6.97 6.21
N ILE A 92 -9.69 -7.54 6.99
CA ILE A 92 -8.30 -7.13 7.08
C ILE A 92 -7.46 -8.41 7.09
N GLY A 93 -6.44 -8.46 6.25
CA GLY A 93 -5.41 -9.48 6.29
C GLY A 93 -4.05 -8.81 6.23
N MET A 94 -3.14 -9.20 7.12
CA MET A 94 -1.78 -8.70 7.15
C MET A 94 -0.77 -9.86 7.18
N ALA A 95 0.30 -9.71 6.41
CA ALA A 95 1.47 -10.57 6.46
C ALA A 95 2.73 -9.70 6.46
N ALA A 96 3.68 -10.04 7.32
CA ALA A 96 4.94 -9.35 7.47
C ALA A 96 6.12 -10.33 7.37
N TYR A 97 7.16 -9.91 6.65
CA TYR A 97 8.31 -10.73 6.31
C TYR A 97 9.62 -9.97 6.53
N THR A 98 10.57 -10.56 7.26
CA THR A 98 11.96 -10.08 7.34
C THR A 98 12.94 -10.90 6.49
N GLY A 99 12.50 -12.05 5.97
CA GLY A 99 13.26 -12.88 5.04
C GLY A 99 13.26 -12.29 3.63
N ARG A 100 14.43 -12.14 3.01
CA ARG A 100 14.58 -11.55 1.67
C ARG A 100 13.82 -12.32 0.60
N ASP A 101 13.87 -13.64 0.62
CA ASP A 101 13.21 -14.47 -0.40
C ASP A 101 11.68 -14.31 -0.37
N ASP A 102 11.10 -14.14 0.82
CA ASP A 102 9.67 -13.87 0.97
C ASP A 102 9.30 -12.48 0.45
N GLN A 103 10.13 -11.47 0.74
CA GLN A 103 9.94 -10.11 0.23
C GLN A 103 10.02 -10.08 -1.30
N ASP A 104 11.03 -10.74 -1.87
CA ASP A 104 11.21 -10.85 -3.31
C ASP A 104 10.04 -11.58 -3.96
N ARG A 105 9.57 -12.68 -3.36
CA ARG A 105 8.41 -13.44 -3.84
C ARG A 105 7.15 -12.58 -3.87
N GLU A 106 6.91 -11.77 -2.83
CA GLU A 106 5.76 -10.88 -2.75
C GLU A 106 5.76 -9.82 -3.86
N PHE A 107 6.91 -9.19 -4.13
CA PHE A 107 7.01 -8.22 -5.20
C PHE A 107 6.95 -8.85 -6.59
N LYS A 108 7.55 -10.03 -6.77
CA LYS A 108 7.42 -10.83 -8.01
C LYS A 108 5.98 -11.25 -8.30
N ARG A 109 5.13 -11.40 -7.28
CA ARG A 109 3.70 -11.69 -7.51
C ARG A 109 2.92 -10.48 -8.02
N VAL A 110 3.33 -9.28 -7.62
CA VAL A 110 2.63 -8.03 -7.94
C VAL A 110 3.05 -7.48 -9.29
N PHE A 111 4.36 -7.37 -9.53
CA PHE A 111 4.89 -6.74 -10.72
C PHE A 111 5.17 -7.80 -11.78
N THR A 112 4.29 -7.88 -12.78
CA THR A 112 4.44 -8.73 -13.96
C THR A 112 5.61 -8.28 -14.84
N GLU A 113 5.82 -8.93 -15.98
CA GLU A 113 6.90 -8.57 -16.92
C GLU A 113 6.84 -7.08 -17.32
N GLY A 114 7.99 -6.39 -17.23
CA GLY A 114 8.07 -4.93 -17.44
C GLY A 114 7.73 -4.06 -16.23
N GLY A 115 6.98 -4.56 -15.25
CA GLY A 115 6.79 -3.90 -13.95
C GLY A 115 5.92 -2.64 -13.92
N PHE A 116 5.28 -2.27 -15.03
CA PHE A 116 4.47 -1.04 -15.17
C PHE A 116 3.03 -1.16 -14.63
N GLU A 117 2.83 -2.03 -13.65
CA GLU A 117 1.54 -2.20 -12.97
C GLU A 117 1.09 -0.90 -12.29
N GLN A 118 -0.21 -0.69 -12.25
CA GLN A 118 -0.75 0.47 -11.56
C GLN A 118 -0.41 0.40 -10.07
N GLN A 119 0.17 1.48 -9.57
CA GLN A 119 0.52 1.62 -8.17
C GLN A 119 0.36 3.08 -7.73
N MET A 120 0.36 3.28 -6.42
CA MET A 120 0.40 4.59 -5.79
C MET A 120 1.43 4.60 -4.68
N VAL A 121 2.19 5.67 -4.54
CA VAL A 121 3.04 5.84 -3.35
C VAL A 121 2.20 6.29 -2.17
N LEU A 122 2.54 5.82 -0.96
CA LEU A 122 1.86 6.26 0.24
C LEU A 122 2.15 7.75 0.53
N SER A 123 1.13 8.45 1.01
CA SER A 123 1.17 9.89 1.29
C SER A 123 2.14 10.22 2.43
N GLY A 124 2.65 11.46 2.44
CA GLY A 124 3.56 11.94 3.49
C GLY A 124 4.95 11.33 3.48
N GLY A 125 5.39 10.77 2.34
CA GLY A 125 6.72 10.17 2.21
C GLY A 125 6.86 8.84 2.97
N LEU A 126 5.74 8.16 3.21
CA LEU A 126 5.74 6.83 3.82
C LEU A 126 6.41 5.81 2.89
N PRO A 127 7.15 4.83 3.45
CA PRO A 127 8.00 3.93 2.68
C PRO A 127 7.19 2.76 2.11
N GLY A 128 6.19 3.06 1.30
CA GLY A 128 5.28 2.04 0.81
C GLY A 128 4.46 2.48 -0.37
N ILE A 129 3.70 1.51 -0.90
CA ILE A 129 2.80 1.67 -2.03
C ILE A 129 1.44 1.04 -1.76
N VAL A 130 0.47 1.40 -2.57
CA VAL A 130 -0.72 0.60 -2.83
C VAL A 130 -0.56 -0.02 -4.21
N ASP A 131 -0.61 -1.34 -4.29
CA ASP A 131 -0.49 -2.06 -5.57
C ASP A 131 -1.81 -2.08 -6.36
N GLY A 132 -1.77 -2.62 -7.59
CA GLY A 132 -2.93 -2.71 -8.47
C GLY A 132 -4.10 -3.55 -7.93
N TYR A 133 -3.85 -4.36 -6.89
CA TYR A 133 -4.88 -5.12 -6.18
C TYR A 133 -5.48 -4.35 -5.00
N GLY A 134 -5.04 -3.11 -4.77
CA GLY A 134 -5.45 -2.27 -3.65
C GLY A 134 -4.81 -2.70 -2.33
N VAL A 135 -3.70 -3.44 -2.38
CA VAL A 135 -3.00 -3.90 -1.18
C VAL A 135 -1.89 -2.94 -0.82
N ILE A 136 -1.87 -2.55 0.45
CA ILE A 136 -0.85 -1.65 1.00
C ILE A 136 0.40 -2.46 1.31
N ARG A 137 1.55 -2.00 0.82
CA ARG A 137 2.86 -2.63 0.98
C ARG A 137 3.84 -1.63 1.54
N ILE A 138 4.31 -1.88 2.76
CA ILE A 138 5.23 -1.00 3.48
C ILE A 138 6.56 -1.73 3.64
N VAL A 139 7.65 -1.10 3.23
CA VAL A 139 9.02 -1.62 3.39
C VAL A 139 9.77 -0.72 4.33
N THR A 140 10.18 -1.24 5.49
CA THR A 140 10.93 -0.48 6.49
C THR A 140 12.27 -1.14 6.79
N PRO A 141 13.34 -0.36 7.04
CA PRO A 141 14.57 -0.90 7.62
C PRO A 141 14.31 -1.60 8.96
N CYS A 142 15.05 -2.66 9.24
CA CYS A 142 15.06 -3.40 10.51
C CYS A 142 16.42 -3.31 11.20
N PRO A 143 16.73 -2.18 11.87
CA PRO A 143 18.04 -1.96 12.45
C PRO A 143 18.40 -2.96 13.55
N ALA A 144 17.42 -3.46 14.31
CA ALA A 144 17.68 -4.42 15.39
C ALA A 144 18.06 -5.82 14.88
N LEU A 145 17.74 -6.14 13.62
CA LEU A 145 18.15 -7.38 12.97
C LEU A 145 19.52 -7.27 12.28
N GLY A 146 20.14 -6.08 12.31
CA GLY A 146 21.46 -5.85 11.74
C GLY A 146 21.50 -6.02 10.22
N LYS A 147 22.49 -6.80 9.76
CA LYS A 147 22.77 -7.02 8.34
C LYS A 147 22.45 -8.45 7.92
N ASP A 148 22.19 -8.66 6.65
CA ASP A 148 22.09 -9.98 6.05
C ASP A 148 23.49 -10.59 5.79
N THR A 149 23.52 -11.80 5.23
CA THR A 149 24.76 -12.52 4.90
C THR A 149 25.60 -11.84 3.82
N GLU A 150 25.01 -10.93 3.04
CA GLU A 150 25.69 -10.11 2.03
C GLU A 150 26.13 -8.74 2.60
N GLY A 151 25.95 -8.51 3.91
CA GLY A 151 26.35 -7.29 4.59
C GLY A 151 25.40 -6.10 4.39
N ARG A 152 24.20 -6.35 3.84
CA ARG A 152 23.19 -5.32 3.57
C ARG A 152 22.24 -5.14 4.74
N PRO A 153 21.68 -3.94 4.96
CA PRO A 153 20.69 -3.73 6.02
C PRO A 153 19.47 -4.62 5.82
N ARG A 154 19.03 -5.31 6.90
CA ARG A 154 17.77 -6.06 6.85
C ARG A 154 16.57 -5.12 6.80
N LYS A 155 15.48 -5.60 6.20
CA LYS A 155 14.22 -4.86 6.05
C LYS A 155 13.05 -5.75 6.44
N MET A 156 11.91 -5.13 6.67
CA MET A 156 10.61 -5.80 6.81
C MET A 156 9.69 -5.29 5.71
N LEU A 157 9.07 -6.22 4.99
CA LEU A 157 7.91 -5.95 4.15
C LEU A 157 6.65 -6.29 4.94
N VAL A 158 5.70 -5.37 4.99
CA VAL A 158 4.35 -5.60 5.51
C VAL A 158 3.36 -5.45 4.37
N ARG A 159 2.56 -6.48 4.13
CA ARG A 159 1.46 -6.51 3.17
C ARG A 159 0.14 -6.45 3.94
N ILE A 160 -0.70 -5.47 3.65
CA ILE A 160 -2.01 -5.29 4.27
C ILE A 160 -3.07 -5.26 3.17
N GLY A 161 -3.88 -6.32 3.13
CA GLY A 161 -5.10 -6.38 2.33
C GLY A 161 -6.29 -5.94 3.16
N MET A 162 -7.20 -5.20 2.54
CA MET A 162 -8.50 -4.86 3.10
C MET A 162 -9.59 -5.31 2.12
N SER A 163 -10.76 -5.67 2.65
CA SER A 163 -11.91 -6.08 1.84
C SER A 163 -12.26 -5.00 0.81
N ARG A 164 -12.78 -5.43 -0.34
CA ARG A 164 -13.27 -4.51 -1.38
C ARG A 164 -14.48 -3.70 -0.92
N ASN A 165 -15.20 -4.19 0.09
CA ASN A 165 -16.37 -3.55 0.67
C ASN A 165 -16.02 -2.45 1.70
N VAL A 166 -14.74 -2.29 2.03
CA VAL A 166 -14.29 -1.19 2.90
C VAL A 166 -14.47 0.14 2.18
N ASP A 167 -15.03 1.13 2.88
CA ASP A 167 -15.10 2.49 2.38
C ASP A 167 -13.70 3.10 2.23
N ARG A 168 -13.18 3.09 1.00
CA ARG A 168 -11.88 3.68 0.66
C ARG A 168 -11.88 5.20 0.68
N SER A 169 -13.05 5.85 0.76
CA SER A 169 -13.14 7.30 0.96
C SER A 169 -12.65 7.70 2.36
N ALA A 170 -12.76 6.79 3.35
CA ALA A 170 -12.19 6.91 4.70
C ALA A 170 -10.66 6.68 4.71
N SER A 171 -9.93 7.28 3.77
CA SER A 171 -8.49 7.11 3.58
C SER A 171 -7.68 7.33 4.87
N GLY A 172 -8.07 8.29 5.72
CA GLY A 172 -7.43 8.48 7.02
C GLY A 172 -7.50 7.25 7.94
N ALA A 173 -8.63 6.54 7.98
CA ALA A 173 -8.79 5.30 8.73
C ALA A 173 -7.96 4.17 8.14
N VAL A 174 -7.94 4.04 6.81
CA VAL A 174 -7.08 3.08 6.10
C VAL A 174 -5.60 3.25 6.49
N TYR A 175 -5.08 4.48 6.45
CA TYR A 175 -3.70 4.76 6.83
C TYR A 175 -3.43 4.44 8.30
N ARG A 176 -4.28 4.91 9.23
CA ARG A 176 -4.10 4.62 10.68
C ARG A 176 -4.06 3.12 10.95
N THR A 177 -4.95 2.34 10.35
CA THR A 177 -4.99 0.88 10.49
C THR A 177 -3.74 0.23 9.89
N ALA A 178 -3.36 0.61 8.68
CA ALA A 178 -2.18 0.05 8.01
C ALA A 178 -0.87 0.31 8.79
N LEU A 179 -0.69 1.54 9.29
CA LEU A 179 0.49 1.90 10.06
C LEU A 179 0.52 1.22 11.43
N ALA A 180 -0.62 1.10 12.12
CA ALA A 180 -0.70 0.38 13.39
C ALA A 180 -0.34 -1.11 13.24
N LEU A 181 -0.78 -1.74 12.14
CA LEU A 181 -0.42 -3.11 11.80
C LEU A 181 1.07 -3.26 11.49
N ALA A 182 1.65 -2.33 10.72
CA ALA A 182 3.09 -2.33 10.43
C ALA A 182 3.94 -2.13 11.69
N ASP A 183 3.53 -1.24 12.59
CA ASP A 183 4.20 -1.01 13.87
C ASP A 183 4.10 -2.23 14.79
N SER A 184 2.96 -2.92 14.80
CA SER A 184 2.78 -4.18 15.52
C SER A 184 3.68 -5.29 14.96
N ALA A 185 3.71 -5.45 13.64
CA ALA A 185 4.58 -6.41 12.97
C ALA A 185 6.06 -6.16 13.30
N SER A 186 6.50 -4.89 13.30
CA SER A 186 7.86 -4.51 13.69
C SER A 186 8.21 -4.97 15.11
N LYS A 187 7.29 -4.80 16.07
CA LYS A 187 7.48 -5.26 17.46
C LYS A 187 7.54 -6.78 17.53
N LYS A 188 6.61 -7.49 16.87
CA LYS A 188 6.51 -8.96 16.89
C LYS A 188 7.72 -9.64 16.26
N LEU A 189 8.27 -9.05 15.19
CA LEU A 189 9.43 -9.57 14.47
C LEU A 189 10.76 -9.04 15.01
N GLY A 190 10.76 -8.24 16.08
CA GLY A 190 11.98 -7.65 16.63
C GLY A 190 12.72 -6.76 15.62
N CYS A 191 12.02 -6.20 14.63
CA CYS A 191 12.62 -5.42 13.54
C CYS A 191 13.31 -4.15 14.06
N GLY A 192 12.75 -3.53 15.10
CA GLY A 192 13.26 -2.26 15.64
C GLY A 192 13.02 -1.06 14.73
N ALA A 193 12.10 -1.18 13.77
CA ALA A 193 11.70 -0.05 12.94
C ALA A 193 11.06 1.05 13.80
N ARG A 194 11.34 2.32 13.46
CA ARG A 194 10.70 3.47 14.10
C ARG A 194 9.21 3.47 13.75
N PRO A 195 8.32 3.78 14.71
CA PRO A 195 6.89 3.88 14.44
C PRO A 195 6.58 4.84 13.30
N LEU A 196 5.71 4.43 12.39
CA LEU A 196 5.33 5.23 11.24
C LEU A 196 4.28 6.26 11.64
N LYS A 197 4.42 7.50 11.13
CA LYS A 197 3.49 8.58 11.43
C LYS A 197 2.40 8.66 10.39
N THR A 198 1.15 8.78 10.85
CA THR A 198 0.02 9.05 9.97
C THR A 198 0.20 10.43 9.33
N PRO A 199 0.09 10.57 8.00
CA PRO A 199 0.22 11.85 7.34
C PRO A 199 -0.99 12.75 7.68
N GLN A 200 -0.75 14.07 7.77
CA GLN A 200 -1.82 15.05 8.01
C GLN A 200 -2.83 15.12 6.84
N ARG A 201 -2.37 14.82 5.63
CA ARG A 201 -3.17 14.75 4.41
C ARG A 201 -2.90 13.43 3.71
N THR A 202 -3.97 12.75 3.35
CA THR A 202 -3.94 11.52 2.57
C THR A 202 -4.47 11.81 1.17
N ASN A 203 -3.78 11.29 0.16
CA ASN A 203 -4.37 11.19 -1.16
C ASN A 203 -5.37 10.04 -1.17
N GLY A 204 -6.52 10.25 -1.81
CA GLY A 204 -7.48 9.18 -2.10
C GLY A 204 -6.87 8.09 -2.98
N PHE A 205 -7.49 6.92 -2.96
CA PHE A 205 -7.01 5.75 -3.73
C PHE A 205 -7.61 5.66 -5.14
N ASP A 206 -8.44 6.63 -5.54
CA ASP A 206 -9.11 6.69 -6.86
C ASP A 206 -8.13 7.10 -7.97
N SER A 207 -8.03 6.29 -9.03
CA SER A 207 -7.21 6.56 -10.22
C SER A 207 -7.68 7.76 -11.03
N GLU A 208 -8.98 8.00 -11.14
CA GLU A 208 -9.53 9.12 -11.89
C GLU A 208 -9.29 10.44 -11.16
N GLU A 209 -9.44 10.43 -9.83
CA GLU A 209 -9.11 11.59 -9.01
C GLU A 209 -7.63 11.99 -9.10
N ARG A 210 -6.74 11.01 -9.35
CA ARG A 210 -5.32 11.28 -9.58
C ARG A 210 -5.08 12.00 -10.91
N TRP A 211 -5.70 11.54 -11.98
CA TRP A 211 -5.59 12.23 -13.28
C TRP A 211 -6.26 13.60 -13.27
N ARG A 212 -7.33 13.79 -12.48
CA ARG A 212 -7.90 15.13 -12.22
C ARG A 212 -6.88 16.08 -11.59
N ARG A 213 -5.99 15.58 -10.74
CA ARG A 213 -4.91 16.33 -10.08
C ARG A 213 -3.59 16.38 -10.87
N ALA A 214 -3.53 15.78 -12.05
CA ALA A 214 -2.32 15.77 -12.87
C ALA A 214 -1.87 17.20 -13.22
N VAL A 215 -0.58 17.46 -13.10
CA VAL A 215 0.04 18.77 -13.34
C VAL A 215 0.73 18.81 -14.70
N SER A 216 0.99 19.99 -15.25
CA SER A 216 1.91 20.12 -16.39
C SER A 216 3.34 19.74 -15.98
N PRO A 217 4.19 19.16 -16.85
CA PRO A 217 5.60 18.90 -16.55
C PRO A 217 6.37 20.11 -15.98
N ALA A 218 6.10 21.31 -16.49
CA ALA A 218 6.70 22.56 -15.99
C ALA A 218 6.34 22.92 -14.54
N LYS A 219 5.34 22.25 -13.94
CA LYS A 219 4.91 22.40 -12.55
C LYS A 219 5.24 21.17 -11.70
N ALA A 220 6.16 20.32 -12.16
CA ALA A 220 6.58 19.12 -11.44
C ALA A 220 7.52 19.42 -10.26
N GLU A 221 8.00 20.66 -10.12
CA GLU A 221 8.87 21.08 -9.02
C GLU A 221 8.26 20.73 -7.65
N GLY A 222 9.07 20.16 -6.76
CA GLY A 222 8.64 19.70 -5.43
C GLY A 222 7.87 18.37 -5.43
N THR A 223 7.66 17.73 -6.59
CA THR A 223 7.16 16.36 -6.68
C THR A 223 8.33 15.37 -6.79
N GLY A 224 8.07 14.07 -6.59
CA GLY A 224 9.07 13.03 -6.85
C GLY A 224 9.42 12.82 -8.33
N CYS A 225 8.85 13.63 -9.24
CA CYS A 225 9.10 13.64 -10.67
C CYS A 225 9.56 15.03 -11.16
N ASP A 226 10.19 15.82 -10.29
CA ASP A 226 10.61 17.21 -10.56
C ASP A 226 11.60 17.36 -11.72
N TRP A 227 12.40 16.33 -12.00
CA TRP A 227 13.27 16.26 -13.19
C TRP A 227 12.51 16.57 -14.49
N MET A 228 11.21 16.29 -14.55
CA MET A 228 10.33 16.60 -15.68
C MET A 228 10.25 18.09 -16.00
N ALA A 229 10.48 18.97 -15.02
CA ALA A 229 10.42 20.42 -15.24
C ALA A 229 11.56 20.89 -16.17
N GLY A 230 12.71 20.21 -16.14
CA GLY A 230 13.89 20.50 -16.97
C GLY A 230 14.02 19.62 -18.22
N ALA A 231 13.17 18.61 -18.38
CA ALA A 231 13.34 17.54 -19.38
C ALA A 231 13.02 17.94 -20.83
N GLY A 232 12.71 19.21 -21.11
CA GLY A 232 12.55 19.71 -22.48
C GLY A 232 11.30 19.26 -23.24
N LEU A 233 10.28 18.71 -22.58
CA LEU A 233 9.04 18.27 -23.25
C LEU A 233 8.32 19.43 -23.94
N ALA A 234 7.91 19.21 -25.20
CA ALA A 234 7.22 20.21 -26.00
C ALA A 234 5.90 20.65 -25.36
N LYS A 235 5.79 21.94 -25.01
CA LYS A 235 4.62 22.52 -24.32
C LYS A 235 3.34 22.46 -25.17
N SER A 236 3.46 22.41 -26.50
CA SER A 236 2.34 22.36 -27.45
C SER A 236 1.48 21.10 -27.33
N GLU A 237 2.05 20.00 -26.81
CA GLU A 237 1.38 18.69 -26.80
C GLU A 237 0.42 18.50 -25.62
N GLY A 238 0.33 19.46 -24.69
CA GLY A 238 -0.64 19.40 -23.59
C GLY A 238 -0.36 18.29 -22.56
N TRP A 239 0.91 17.93 -22.37
CA TRP A 239 1.33 16.88 -21.43
C TRP A 239 0.80 17.11 -20.01
N ARG A 240 0.27 16.03 -19.41
CA ARG A 240 -0.16 15.96 -18.02
C ARG A 240 0.62 14.86 -17.30
N LEU A 241 1.11 15.19 -16.11
CA LEU A 241 1.98 14.38 -15.27
C LEU A 241 1.24 13.96 -14.00
N VAL A 242 1.27 12.65 -13.72
CA VAL A 242 0.97 12.07 -12.41
C VAL A 242 2.28 11.56 -11.82
N ALA A 243 2.66 12.11 -10.67
CA ALA A 243 3.85 11.72 -9.93
C ALA A 243 3.47 10.74 -8.81
N GLU A 244 3.90 9.49 -8.95
CA GLU A 244 3.78 8.41 -7.95
C GLU A 244 5.19 8.05 -7.46
N ALA A 245 5.90 9.03 -6.92
CA ALA A 245 7.29 8.91 -6.54
C ALA A 245 7.56 9.61 -5.22
N ASN A 246 8.31 8.94 -4.35
CA ASN A 246 8.91 9.52 -3.16
C ASN A 246 10.25 8.82 -2.87
N ASP A 247 11.04 9.37 -1.96
CA ASP A 247 12.41 8.91 -1.74
C ASP A 247 12.50 7.59 -0.93
N THR A 248 11.39 7.12 -0.35
CA THR A 248 11.38 6.02 0.63
C THR A 248 10.58 4.79 0.17
N ALA A 249 9.71 4.92 -0.83
CA ALA A 249 8.87 3.84 -1.34
C ALA A 249 9.70 2.73 -2.02
N PRO A 250 9.25 1.47 -2.05
CA PRO A 250 9.96 0.40 -2.75
C PRO A 250 9.95 0.54 -4.28
N THR A 251 9.15 1.46 -4.81
CA THR A 251 9.01 1.78 -6.23
C THR A 251 8.68 3.25 -6.42
N SER A 252 8.92 3.77 -7.63
CA SER A 252 8.50 5.10 -8.07
C SER A 252 7.95 5.02 -9.49
N SER A 253 7.00 5.89 -9.84
CA SER A 253 6.54 6.07 -11.21
C SER A 253 6.22 7.51 -11.56
N CYS A 254 6.60 7.92 -12.76
CA CYS A 254 6.18 9.19 -13.36
C CYS A 254 5.37 8.86 -14.63
N ARG A 255 4.10 9.24 -14.66
CA ARG A 255 3.20 8.95 -15.79
C ARG A 255 2.83 10.21 -16.51
N LEU A 256 3.07 10.22 -17.81
CA LEU A 256 2.71 11.29 -18.72
C LEU A 256 1.62 10.83 -19.67
N ARG A 257 0.67 11.72 -19.93
CA ARG A 257 -0.40 11.51 -20.90
C ARG A 257 -0.69 12.80 -21.66
N THR A 258 -1.05 12.66 -22.92
CA THR A 258 -1.78 13.70 -23.67
C THR A 258 -3.22 13.27 -23.88
N ASP A 259 -4.15 14.21 -23.72
CA ASP A 259 -5.55 13.96 -23.99
C ASP A 259 -5.75 14.02 -25.53
N GLY A 260 -6.31 12.97 -26.11
CA GLY A 260 -6.94 13.03 -27.43
C GLY A 260 -8.35 13.57 -27.25
N GLY A 261 -8.92 14.21 -28.29
CA GLY A 261 -10.33 14.62 -28.24
C GLY A 261 -11.27 13.47 -27.84
N ASP A 262 -12.50 13.82 -27.44
CA ASP A 262 -13.57 12.88 -27.04
C ASP A 262 -13.23 11.98 -25.84
N GLY A 263 -12.31 12.41 -24.98
CA GLY A 263 -11.97 11.71 -23.73
C GLY A 263 -11.07 10.49 -23.89
N ALA A 264 -10.62 10.19 -25.11
CA ALA A 264 -9.63 9.14 -25.38
C ALA A 264 -8.20 9.65 -25.12
N TYR A 265 -7.32 8.86 -24.51
CA TYR A 265 -5.91 9.24 -24.41
C TYR A 265 -5.21 9.07 -25.77
N ARG A 266 -4.35 10.01 -26.14
CA ARG A 266 -3.65 9.98 -27.45
C ARG A 266 -2.29 9.30 -27.36
N ALA A 267 -1.53 9.61 -26.33
CA ALA A 267 -0.21 9.04 -26.10
C ALA A 267 0.13 9.00 -24.62
N GLY A 268 1.02 8.08 -24.25
CA GLY A 268 1.44 7.89 -22.88
C GLY A 268 2.91 7.52 -22.77
N MET A 269 3.56 8.02 -21.71
CA MET A 269 4.87 7.56 -21.27
C MET A 269 4.82 7.24 -19.78
N THR A 270 5.35 6.08 -19.41
CA THR A 270 5.48 5.67 -18.02
C THR A 270 6.94 5.42 -17.71
N PHE A 271 7.43 6.11 -16.69
CA PHE A 271 8.75 5.88 -16.11
C PHE A 271 8.54 5.07 -14.84
N GLY A 272 9.35 4.03 -14.64
CA GLY A 272 9.27 3.16 -13.49
C GLY A 272 10.64 2.97 -12.86
N ALA A 273 10.70 3.06 -11.53
CA ALA A 273 11.87 2.69 -10.74
C ALA A 273 11.46 1.62 -9.71
N TRP A 274 12.28 0.59 -9.56
CA TRP A 274 12.04 -0.51 -8.64
C TRP A 274 13.30 -0.82 -7.86
N TYR A 275 13.19 -0.92 -6.53
CA TYR A 275 14.31 -1.04 -5.61
C TYR A 275 14.26 -2.36 -4.84
N GLY A 276 15.29 -3.19 -5.05
CA GLY A 276 15.42 -4.55 -4.52
C GLY A 276 15.73 -5.56 -5.61
N ASP A 277 16.34 -6.69 -5.26
CA ASP A 277 16.85 -7.64 -6.25
C ASP A 277 15.77 -8.36 -7.07
N TRP A 278 14.55 -8.43 -6.53
CA TRP A 278 13.35 -8.84 -7.26
C TRP A 278 13.12 -8.06 -8.56
N SER A 279 13.61 -6.81 -8.64
CA SER A 279 13.39 -5.92 -9.79
C SER A 279 14.23 -6.28 -11.03
N ASN A 280 15.28 -7.10 -10.90
CA ASN A 280 16.16 -7.43 -12.03
C ASN A 280 15.41 -8.04 -13.21
N ARG A 281 14.39 -8.85 -12.92
CA ARG A 281 13.58 -9.50 -13.95
C ARG A 281 12.72 -8.52 -14.75
N LEU A 282 12.38 -7.36 -14.18
CA LEU A 282 11.45 -6.40 -14.82
C LEU A 282 12.03 -5.72 -16.04
N THR A 283 13.36 -5.74 -16.15
CA THR A 283 14.12 -5.09 -17.22
C THR A 283 14.91 -6.09 -18.05
N ALA A 284 14.75 -7.39 -17.79
CA ALA A 284 15.25 -8.47 -18.63
C ALA A 284 14.31 -8.71 -19.82
N SER A 285 14.88 -9.17 -20.93
CA SER A 285 14.21 -9.64 -22.13
C SER A 285 13.92 -11.13 -21.99
N ASP A 286 12.77 -11.56 -22.48
CA ASP A 286 12.28 -12.93 -22.35
C ASP A 286 13.14 -13.93 -23.15
N ASP A 287 13.75 -13.46 -24.23
CA ASP A 287 14.41 -14.35 -25.20
C ASP A 287 15.78 -14.86 -24.74
N ASN A 288 16.53 -14.12 -23.89
CA ASN A 288 17.90 -14.49 -23.51
C ASN A 288 18.39 -13.91 -22.16
N GLY A 289 17.52 -13.24 -21.39
CA GLY A 289 17.92 -12.52 -20.17
C GLY A 289 18.74 -11.25 -20.42
N GLU A 290 18.92 -10.85 -21.69
CA GLU A 290 19.48 -9.55 -22.08
C GLU A 290 18.62 -8.41 -21.53
N ARG A 291 19.19 -7.23 -21.30
CA ARG A 291 18.39 -6.10 -20.83
C ARG A 291 17.55 -5.53 -21.97
N ARG A 292 16.28 -5.23 -21.68
CA ARG A 292 15.37 -4.57 -22.62
C ARG A 292 15.91 -3.17 -22.97
N PRO A 293 15.73 -2.69 -24.20
CA PRO A 293 16.04 -1.32 -24.54
C PRO A 293 15.27 -0.34 -23.64
N LEU A 294 15.82 0.86 -23.44
CA LEU A 294 15.20 1.90 -22.61
C LEU A 294 15.09 1.46 -21.15
N THR A 295 16.14 0.79 -20.67
CA THR A 295 16.30 0.45 -19.26
C THR A 295 17.63 0.95 -18.72
N ALA A 296 17.70 1.08 -17.39
CA ALA A 296 18.93 1.37 -16.68
C ALA A 296 18.98 0.58 -15.37
N ALA A 297 20.18 0.39 -14.84
CA ALA A 297 20.40 -0.31 -13.58
C ALA A 297 21.44 0.40 -12.72
N ALA A 298 21.23 0.37 -11.41
CA ALA A 298 22.15 0.88 -10.38
C ALA A 298 22.12 -0.04 -9.15
N ARG A 299 22.85 0.35 -8.10
CA ARG A 299 22.85 -0.30 -6.79
C ARG A 299 22.50 0.70 -5.69
N CYS A 300 21.48 0.41 -4.89
CA CYS A 300 21.08 1.22 -3.73
C CYS A 300 21.16 0.33 -2.49
N ASP A 301 21.90 0.74 -1.45
CA ASP A 301 22.12 -0.06 -0.24
C ASP A 301 22.60 -1.51 -0.49
N GLY A 302 23.37 -1.70 -1.58
CA GLY A 302 23.87 -3.01 -2.02
C GLY A 302 22.87 -3.85 -2.84
N GLU A 303 21.61 -3.46 -2.93
CA GLU A 303 20.59 -4.14 -3.73
C GLU A 303 20.47 -3.57 -5.14
N ALA A 304 19.93 -4.35 -6.07
CA ALA A 304 19.61 -3.87 -7.40
C ALA A 304 18.57 -2.73 -7.36
N ALA A 305 18.77 -1.74 -8.20
CA ALA A 305 17.74 -0.79 -8.57
C ALA A 305 17.65 -0.75 -10.09
N ASN A 306 16.44 -0.87 -10.61
CA ASN A 306 16.19 -0.92 -12.04
C ASN A 306 15.22 0.18 -12.44
N PHE A 307 15.47 0.77 -13.61
CA PHE A 307 14.72 1.89 -14.15
C PHE A 307 14.31 1.55 -15.58
N ALA A 308 13.11 1.95 -15.98
CA ALA A 308 12.66 1.75 -17.35
C ALA A 308 11.72 2.88 -17.79
N LEU A 309 11.66 3.06 -19.10
CA LEU A 309 10.67 3.86 -19.79
C LEU A 309 9.84 2.96 -20.70
N ASP A 310 8.52 2.98 -20.51
CA ASP A 310 7.56 2.51 -21.48
C ASP A 310 6.86 3.70 -22.16
N ALA A 311 6.65 3.58 -23.46
CA ALA A 311 6.06 4.64 -24.26
C ALA A 311 5.25 4.06 -25.40
N THR A 312 4.11 4.67 -25.70
CA THR A 312 3.32 4.34 -26.90
C THR A 312 4.19 4.45 -28.17
N LYS A 313 3.90 3.64 -29.20
CA LYS A 313 4.70 3.63 -30.44
C LYS A 313 4.75 5.03 -31.08
N ASP A 314 3.61 5.70 -31.17
CA ASP A 314 3.46 7.01 -31.82
C ASP A 314 3.28 8.15 -30.82
N THR A 315 4.23 8.30 -29.89
CA THR A 315 4.26 9.41 -28.93
C THR A 315 4.58 10.74 -29.65
N PRO A 316 3.66 11.73 -29.71
CA PRO A 316 3.87 12.97 -30.43
C PRO A 316 5.07 13.76 -29.92
N GLY A 317 5.91 14.23 -30.86
CA GLY A 317 7.06 15.07 -30.55
C GLY A 317 8.18 14.38 -29.75
N ILE A 318 8.17 13.04 -29.65
CA ILE A 318 9.14 12.26 -28.88
C ILE A 318 9.70 11.13 -29.75
N ASP A 319 10.92 11.32 -30.25
CA ASP A 319 11.64 10.33 -31.02
C ASP A 319 12.42 9.33 -30.13
N LYS A 320 13.24 8.47 -30.75
CA LYS A 320 14.04 7.47 -30.03
C LYS A 320 15.17 8.11 -29.21
N ALA A 321 15.78 9.20 -29.68
CA ALA A 321 16.81 9.92 -28.97
C ALA A 321 16.22 10.64 -27.75
N ASP A 322 15.05 11.25 -27.91
CA ASP A 322 14.29 11.88 -26.82
C ASP A 322 13.97 10.88 -25.73
N ARG A 323 13.45 9.69 -26.08
CA ARG A 323 13.17 8.62 -25.09
C ARG A 323 14.41 8.23 -24.29
N ARG A 324 15.57 8.14 -24.94
CA ARG A 324 16.85 7.81 -24.27
C ARG A 324 17.31 8.93 -23.36
N HIS A 325 17.17 10.18 -23.79
CA HIS A 325 17.48 11.34 -22.96
C HIS A 325 16.56 11.41 -21.74
N LEU A 326 15.25 11.26 -21.91
CA LEU A 326 14.28 11.28 -20.81
C LEU A 326 14.52 10.16 -19.80
N LEU A 327 14.85 8.94 -20.26
CA LEU A 327 15.22 7.84 -19.37
C LEU A 327 16.47 8.19 -18.55
N ARG A 328 17.45 8.86 -19.16
CA ARG A 328 18.67 9.30 -18.46
C ARG A 328 18.34 10.28 -17.35
N GLU A 329 17.59 11.34 -17.66
CA GLU A 329 17.17 12.34 -16.68
C GLU A 329 16.42 11.69 -15.51
N PHE A 330 15.49 10.78 -15.82
CA PHE A 330 14.77 10.01 -14.80
C PHE A 330 15.70 9.17 -13.92
N ALA A 331 16.55 8.34 -14.52
CA ALA A 331 17.39 7.42 -13.78
C ALA A 331 18.46 8.15 -12.94
N GLU A 332 19.04 9.22 -13.47
CA GLU A 332 20.01 10.05 -12.74
C GLU A 332 19.38 10.77 -11.54
N ASP A 333 18.16 11.30 -11.69
CA ASP A 333 17.41 11.88 -10.57
C ASP A 333 17.12 10.84 -9.48
N GLN A 334 16.59 9.68 -9.86
CA GLN A 334 16.25 8.63 -8.90
C GLN A 334 17.50 8.07 -8.19
N VAL A 335 18.63 7.96 -8.88
CA VAL A 335 19.92 7.56 -8.30
C VAL A 335 20.43 8.60 -7.30
N ARG A 336 20.37 9.88 -7.65
CA ARG A 336 20.79 10.99 -6.78
C ARG A 336 19.97 11.03 -5.49
N ARG A 337 18.63 10.96 -5.60
CA ARG A 337 17.69 11.03 -4.45
C ARG A 337 17.95 9.95 -3.41
N ARG A 338 18.35 8.76 -3.86
CA ARG A 338 18.53 7.58 -3.00
C ARG A 338 19.98 7.22 -2.75
N GLY A 339 20.93 8.06 -3.18
CA GLY A 339 22.36 7.80 -2.98
C GLY A 339 22.84 6.49 -3.61
N CYS A 340 22.25 6.10 -4.74
CA CYS A 340 22.62 4.87 -5.44
C CYS A 340 23.95 5.05 -6.21
N SER A 341 24.53 3.94 -6.65
CA SER A 341 25.83 3.92 -7.35
C SER A 341 25.82 2.99 -8.55
N GLY A 342 26.80 3.17 -9.46
CA GLY A 342 27.02 2.25 -10.58
C GLY A 342 25.93 2.26 -11.65
N LEU A 343 25.33 3.43 -11.91
CA LEU A 343 24.29 3.63 -12.93
C LEU A 343 24.80 3.25 -14.33
N ARG A 344 24.06 2.39 -15.03
CA ARG A 344 24.34 1.89 -16.38
C ARG A 344 23.06 1.86 -17.21
N PHE A 345 23.16 2.16 -18.50
CA PHE A 345 22.04 2.24 -19.44
C PHE A 345 22.10 1.12 -20.47
N PHE A 346 20.94 0.65 -20.94
CA PHE A 346 20.79 -0.45 -21.89
C PHE A 346 19.82 -0.10 -23.04
#